data_AF-A0A4P5W6V3-F1
#
_entry.id   AF-A0A4P5W6V3-F1
#
_cell.length_a   1.000
_cell.length_b   1.000
_cell.length_c   1.000
_cell.angle_alpha   90.00
_cell.angle_beta   90.00
_cell.angle_gamma   90.00
#
_symmetry.space_group_name_H-M   'P 1'
#
loop_
_entity.id
_entity.type
_entity.pdbx_description
1 polymer ?
#
loop_
_entity_poly.entity_id
_entity_poly.type
_entity_poly.pdbx_seq_one_letter_code
_entity_poly.pdbx_strand_id
1 'polypeptide(L)'
;MNFVCLTPEALEALRDPQAEVSEHRLREAPSGVGVSPEVAPPPDAKAVYGGTYANHFETANFTINWEDGQATPAEAARAAEALEASWTYFVDEQGWAPPVSSDRYYVWVILVNDLGATGFTTEYYTSEYPQGYPVIYLNSTWAYDEAFWRSLAVHEFHHGLQYAARELGSGSEESWYWEASASWASLLVEPDSAALDYTVPWYSDQSTLSYDSATGSHAYGMMVFNAWLDLAGVGAGTMQRIWAEGGAQPGASWRGIIEDATGRSAGDLWASFASDFGNDTYGRTATWADPPITELTAGESVHGSADELGSAYYAADTDVWIDPHWVAGEGSLDVRFPGQAGAAPWLVPAGTVVAVTTTEGPLSVWSIVVRDGPFGDTGSDVDTGDTGDFGDSSAPDGVHPSDADSPSCGCAVPSPARWPAGAVTGFAALWLARRAKPGASR
;
A
#
# COMPACT_ATOMS: atom_id res chain seq x y z
N MET A 1 12.57 -16.91 -6.47
CA MET A 1 13.22 -15.80 -5.73
C MET A 1 12.76 -15.92 -4.29
N ASN A 2 13.67 -16.02 -3.33
CA ASN A 2 13.28 -15.98 -1.91
C ASN A 2 13.12 -14.51 -1.54
N PHE A 3 11.89 -14.07 -1.30
CA PHE A 3 11.65 -12.77 -0.69
C PHE A 3 12.11 -12.85 0.76
N VAL A 4 13.14 -12.08 1.08
CA VAL A 4 13.50 -11.84 2.47
C VAL A 4 12.44 -10.88 2.99
N CYS A 5 11.57 -11.32 3.90
CA CYS A 5 10.70 -10.40 4.62
C CYS A 5 11.59 -9.29 5.18
N LEU A 6 11.34 -8.05 4.76
CA LEU A 6 12.09 -6.89 5.21
C LEU A 6 12.08 -6.85 6.74
N THR A 7 13.20 -6.44 7.33
CA THR A 7 13.43 -6.57 8.77
C THR A 7 12.34 -5.82 9.56
N PRO A 8 12.05 -6.21 10.82
CA PRO A 8 11.16 -5.48 11.72
C PRO A 8 11.48 -3.97 11.82
N GLU A 9 12.69 -3.54 11.45
CA GLU A 9 13.15 -2.15 11.49
C GLU A 9 12.49 -1.25 10.44
N ALA A 10 12.19 -1.75 9.23
CA ALA A 10 11.49 -0.98 8.20
C ALA A 10 10.01 -0.75 8.60
N LEU A 11 9.37 -1.79 9.14
CA LEU A 11 8.04 -1.70 9.73
C LEU A 11 8.02 -0.70 10.89
N GLU A 12 9.02 -0.76 11.78
CA GLU A 12 9.12 0.17 12.91
C GLU A 12 9.37 1.62 12.45
N ALA A 13 10.08 1.83 11.34
CA ALA A 13 10.28 3.15 10.76
C ALA A 13 9.02 3.74 10.12
N LEU A 14 8.09 2.91 9.63
CA LEU A 14 6.76 3.33 9.16
C LEU A 14 5.75 3.51 10.30
N ARG A 15 6.01 2.91 11.47
CA ARG A 15 5.07 2.81 12.60
C ARG A 15 4.89 4.09 13.40
N ASP A 16 5.78 5.07 13.26
CA ASP A 16 5.72 6.30 14.02
C ASP A 16 5.32 7.51 13.16
N PRO A 17 4.03 7.65 12.81
CA PRO A 17 3.51 8.86 12.15
C PRO A 17 3.57 10.09 13.07
N GLN A 18 4.05 9.94 14.31
CA GLN A 18 4.17 11.00 15.32
C GLN A 18 5.61 11.23 15.78
N ALA A 19 6.61 10.63 15.14
CA ALA A 19 8.01 10.94 15.39
C ALA A 19 8.21 12.42 15.06
N GLU A 20 8.16 13.26 16.10
CA GLU A 20 8.29 14.70 16.05
C GLU A 20 9.63 15.12 15.45
N VAL A 21 9.81 14.98 14.14
CA VAL A 21 10.58 15.98 13.40
C VAL A 21 9.69 17.21 13.46
N SER A 22 9.83 17.97 14.55
CA SER A 22 8.92 19.07 14.93
C SER A 22 8.45 19.78 13.65
N GLU A 23 7.18 19.62 13.27
CA GLU A 23 6.64 20.05 11.97
C GLU A 23 7.05 21.49 11.63
N HIS A 24 7.28 22.28 12.67
CA HIS A 24 7.78 23.65 12.61
C HIS A 24 9.15 23.82 11.91
N ARG A 25 10.10 22.90 12.05
CA ARG A 25 11.41 22.95 11.33
C ARG A 25 11.29 22.55 9.86
N LEU A 26 10.26 21.78 9.51
CA LEU A 26 10.07 21.24 8.15
C LEU A 26 9.24 22.16 7.26
N ARG A 27 8.39 23.00 7.87
CA ARG A 27 7.75 24.15 7.19
C ARG A 27 8.70 25.34 7.01
N GLU A 28 9.85 25.32 7.66
CA GLU A 28 10.91 26.30 7.44
C GLU A 28 11.71 25.89 6.21
N ALA A 29 11.94 26.85 5.31
CA ALA A 29 12.81 26.63 4.16
C ALA A 29 14.21 26.23 4.65
N PRO A 30 14.88 25.26 4.01
CA PRO A 30 16.24 24.88 4.40
C PRO A 30 17.18 26.10 4.42
N SER A 31 17.99 26.20 5.47
CA SER A 31 18.93 27.31 5.61
C SER A 31 19.98 27.28 4.50
N GLY A 32 20.17 28.40 3.81
CA GLY A 32 21.22 28.54 2.77
C GLY A 32 20.72 28.43 1.33
N VAL A 33 19.44 28.15 1.11
CA VAL A 33 18.82 28.29 -0.21
C VAL A 33 18.42 29.76 -0.39
N GLY A 34 18.91 30.39 -1.46
CA GLY A 34 18.73 31.83 -1.67
C GLY A 34 17.28 32.17 -1.99
N VAL A 35 16.59 32.84 -1.06
CA VAL A 35 15.24 33.36 -1.29
C VAL A 35 15.25 34.40 -2.43
N SER A 36 14.71 34.00 -3.58
CA SER A 36 14.17 34.89 -4.62
C SER A 36 13.33 34.05 -5.61
N PRO A 37 12.15 34.50 -6.11
CA PRO A 37 11.86 35.90 -6.36
C PRO A 37 10.44 36.42 -6.02
N GLU A 38 10.40 37.74 -5.84
CA GLU A 38 9.32 38.63 -6.24
C GLU A 38 8.58 38.08 -7.48
N VAL A 39 7.25 37.92 -7.39
CA VAL A 39 6.33 37.27 -8.36
C VAL A 39 6.70 37.56 -9.82
N ALA A 40 7.62 36.77 -10.36
CA ALA A 40 8.00 36.84 -11.77
C ALA A 40 6.95 36.06 -12.58
N PRO A 41 6.61 36.52 -13.80
CA PRO A 41 5.74 35.76 -14.69
C PRO A 41 6.32 34.35 -14.93
N PRO A 42 5.47 33.34 -15.17
CA PRO A 42 5.92 31.96 -15.34
C PRO A 42 6.99 31.87 -16.45
N PRO A 43 8.09 31.14 -16.22
CA PRO A 43 9.07 30.91 -17.26
C PRO A 43 8.50 30.00 -18.37
N ASP A 44 9.06 30.08 -19.58
CA ASP A 44 8.69 29.24 -20.74
C ASP A 44 8.99 27.74 -20.52
N ALA A 45 9.76 27.41 -19.48
CA ALA A 45 10.07 26.07 -19.00
C ALA A 45 9.92 26.04 -17.47
N LYS A 46 9.74 24.85 -16.87
CA LYS A 46 9.67 24.73 -15.41
C LYS A 46 10.91 25.37 -14.76
N ALA A 47 10.72 26.07 -13.67
CA ALA A 47 11.82 26.65 -12.90
C ALA A 47 11.98 25.97 -11.53
N VAL A 48 13.20 26.00 -11.01
CA VAL A 48 13.43 25.67 -9.60
C VAL A 48 12.90 26.81 -8.75
N TYR A 49 12.08 26.47 -7.76
CA TYR A 49 11.59 27.42 -6.77
C TYR A 49 12.52 27.44 -5.55
N GLY A 50 12.84 28.63 -5.01
CA GLY A 50 13.65 28.78 -3.80
C GLY A 50 15.16 28.58 -4.00
N GLY A 51 15.60 27.88 -5.05
CA GLY A 51 17.00 27.59 -5.39
C GLY A 51 17.36 26.12 -5.20
N THR A 52 18.57 25.72 -5.61
CA THR A 52 19.05 24.33 -5.51
C THR A 52 20.17 24.19 -4.48
N TYR A 53 20.36 22.98 -3.96
CA TYR A 53 21.56 22.65 -3.19
C TYR A 53 22.81 22.58 -4.10
N ALA A 54 24.00 22.52 -3.48
CA ALA A 54 25.25 22.36 -4.24
C ALA A 54 25.25 21.06 -5.06
N ASN A 55 24.73 19.97 -4.48
CA ASN A 55 24.46 18.73 -5.21
C ASN A 55 22.97 18.67 -5.55
N HIS A 56 22.69 18.76 -6.84
CA HIS A 56 21.36 18.57 -7.38
C HIS A 56 21.43 18.10 -8.83
N PHE A 57 20.30 17.60 -9.33
CA PHE A 57 20.03 17.61 -10.77
C PHE A 57 18.53 17.72 -11.03
N GLU A 58 18.20 18.12 -12.25
CA GLU A 58 16.82 18.33 -12.72
C GLU A 58 16.41 17.20 -13.67
N THR A 59 15.14 16.81 -13.58
CA THR A 59 14.46 15.95 -14.54
C THR A 59 13.43 16.77 -15.31
N ALA A 60 12.43 16.15 -15.94
CA ALA A 60 11.36 16.91 -16.60
C ALA A 60 10.43 17.59 -15.58
N ASN A 61 10.20 16.95 -14.44
CA ASN A 61 9.19 17.33 -13.47
C ASN A 61 9.73 17.57 -12.06
N PHE A 62 10.98 17.19 -11.76
CA PHE A 62 11.54 17.22 -10.41
C PHE A 62 12.91 17.91 -10.37
N THR A 63 13.25 18.45 -9.20
CA THR A 63 14.64 18.76 -8.84
C THR A 63 15.03 17.93 -7.63
N ILE A 64 16.05 17.08 -7.80
CA ILE A 64 16.55 16.18 -6.75
C ILE A 64 17.76 16.82 -6.09
N ASN A 65 17.72 17.03 -4.78
CA ASN A 65 18.67 17.84 -4.02
C ASN A 65 19.20 17.05 -2.83
N TRP A 66 20.49 17.21 -2.51
CA TRP A 66 21.10 16.60 -1.31
C TRP A 66 22.36 17.36 -0.87
N GLU A 67 22.69 17.30 0.41
CA GLU A 67 23.95 17.87 0.91
C GLU A 67 25.10 16.86 0.78
N ASP A 68 26.33 17.35 0.91
CA ASP A 68 27.52 16.48 0.89
C ASP A 68 27.43 15.38 1.97
N GLY A 69 27.56 14.13 1.54
CA GLY A 69 27.48 12.97 2.43
C GLY A 69 26.08 12.49 2.78
N GLN A 70 25.02 13.22 2.38
CA GLN A 70 23.64 12.80 2.61
C GLN A 70 23.18 11.74 1.61
N ALA A 71 23.55 11.87 0.34
CA ALA A 71 23.24 10.89 -0.69
C ALA A 71 24.34 10.86 -1.76
N THR A 72 24.30 9.85 -2.60
CA THR A 72 25.14 9.72 -3.79
C THR A 72 24.35 10.07 -5.05
N PRO A 73 25.03 10.47 -6.15
CA PRO A 73 24.36 10.69 -7.43
C PRO A 73 23.58 9.47 -7.95
N ALA A 74 24.01 8.25 -7.61
CA ALA A 74 23.35 7.03 -8.05
C ALA A 74 22.04 6.74 -7.29
N GLU A 75 21.96 7.09 -6.01
CA GLU A 75 20.72 6.99 -5.22
C GLU A 75 19.72 8.05 -5.68
N ALA A 76 20.21 9.25 -5.97
CA ALA A 76 19.41 10.34 -6.51
C ALA A 76 18.85 10.01 -7.91
N ALA A 77 19.66 9.41 -8.78
CA ALA A 77 19.20 8.92 -10.09
C ALA A 77 18.08 7.87 -9.99
N ARG A 78 18.19 6.93 -9.04
CA ARG A 78 17.16 5.90 -8.82
C ARG A 78 15.83 6.49 -8.32
N ALA A 79 15.88 7.47 -7.41
CA ALA A 79 14.69 8.20 -6.99
C ALA A 79 14.05 8.96 -8.15
N ALA A 80 14.85 9.69 -8.94
CA ALA A 80 14.40 10.43 -10.11
C ALA A 80 13.65 9.55 -11.12
N GLU A 81 14.15 8.34 -11.40
CA GLU A 81 13.51 7.41 -12.33
C GLU A 81 12.12 6.97 -11.86
N ALA A 82 11.97 6.60 -10.57
CA ALA A 82 10.69 6.19 -10.01
C ALA A 82 9.68 7.36 -9.96
N LEU A 83 10.16 8.57 -9.64
CA LEU A 83 9.34 9.78 -9.61
C LEU A 83 8.81 10.17 -11.00
N GLU A 84 9.67 10.12 -12.04
CA GLU A 84 9.24 10.39 -13.42
C GLU A 84 8.31 9.31 -13.98
N ALA A 85 8.53 8.05 -13.61
CA ALA A 85 7.59 6.96 -13.93
C ALA A 85 6.21 7.23 -13.29
N SER A 86 6.20 7.68 -12.03
CA SER A 86 4.97 8.01 -11.31
C SER A 86 4.24 9.21 -11.92
N TRP A 87 4.98 10.25 -12.31
CA TRP A 87 4.42 11.40 -13.01
C TRP A 87 3.77 10.97 -14.33
N THR A 88 4.51 10.18 -15.13
CA THR A 88 4.01 9.67 -16.41
C THR A 88 2.71 8.89 -16.21
N TYR A 89 2.69 7.97 -15.24
CA TYR A 89 1.52 7.15 -14.96
C TYR A 89 0.33 7.99 -14.47
N PHE A 90 0.47 8.71 -13.36
CA PHE A 90 -0.68 9.37 -12.73
C PHE A 90 -1.11 10.65 -13.46
N VAL A 91 -0.16 11.50 -13.83
CA VAL A 91 -0.47 12.82 -14.39
C VAL A 91 -0.72 12.70 -15.90
N ASP A 92 0.23 12.13 -16.64
CA ASP A 92 0.16 12.15 -18.11
C ASP A 92 -0.82 11.10 -18.67
N GLU A 93 -0.84 9.89 -18.11
CA GLU A 93 -1.67 8.78 -18.61
C GLU A 93 -3.05 8.71 -17.95
N GLN A 94 -3.12 8.81 -16.61
CA GLN A 94 -4.38 8.73 -15.86
C GLN A 94 -5.08 10.09 -15.70
N GLY A 95 -4.41 11.20 -16.01
CA GLY A 95 -5.01 12.54 -15.99
C GLY A 95 -5.31 13.08 -14.58
N TRP A 96 -4.56 12.64 -13.56
CA TRP A 96 -4.63 13.23 -12.23
C TRP A 96 -4.20 14.70 -12.29
N ALA A 97 -4.76 15.53 -11.41
CA ALA A 97 -4.27 16.88 -11.23
C ALA A 97 -2.81 16.81 -10.76
N PRO A 98 -1.88 17.55 -11.40
CA PRO A 98 -0.51 17.57 -10.95
C PRO A 98 -0.40 18.25 -9.58
N PRO A 99 0.68 18.00 -8.81
CA PRO A 99 0.87 18.67 -7.52
C PRO A 99 0.82 20.20 -7.64
N VAL A 100 0.41 20.89 -6.57
CA VAL A 100 0.17 22.35 -6.64
C VAL A 100 1.39 23.10 -7.16
N SER A 101 1.17 24.00 -8.11
CA SER A 101 2.20 24.82 -8.80
C SER A 101 3.24 24.04 -9.62
N SER A 102 3.13 22.72 -9.73
CA SER A 102 4.10 21.89 -10.47
C SER A 102 3.91 21.94 -12.00
N ASP A 103 2.91 22.65 -12.50
CA ASP A 103 2.78 23.06 -13.90
C ASP A 103 3.85 24.10 -14.29
N ARG A 104 4.36 24.86 -13.32
CA ARG A 104 5.30 25.98 -13.51
C ARG A 104 6.64 25.75 -12.86
N TYR A 105 6.67 24.97 -11.78
CA TYR A 105 7.88 24.70 -11.01
C TYR A 105 8.14 23.20 -10.99
N TYR A 106 9.41 22.82 -10.86
CA TYR A 106 9.75 21.44 -10.54
C TYR A 106 9.18 21.07 -9.17
N VAL A 107 8.82 19.81 -8.92
CA VAL A 107 8.57 19.34 -7.56
C VAL A 107 9.90 19.17 -6.84
N TRP A 108 9.99 19.65 -5.59
CA TRP A 108 11.25 19.60 -4.84
C TRP A 108 11.41 18.28 -4.11
N VAL A 109 12.54 17.61 -4.32
CA VAL A 109 12.87 16.35 -3.66
C VAL A 109 14.20 16.50 -2.94
N ILE A 110 14.22 16.21 -1.64
CA ILE A 110 15.38 16.34 -0.76
C ILE A 110 15.76 14.97 -0.22
N LEU A 111 17.00 14.55 -0.47
CA LEU A 111 17.55 13.30 0.05
C LEU A 111 18.39 13.58 1.29
N VAL A 112 18.10 12.88 2.37
CA VAL A 112 18.73 13.09 3.69
C VAL A 112 18.90 11.74 4.38
N ASN A 113 20.04 11.43 4.99
CA ASN A 113 20.27 10.11 5.60
C ASN A 113 19.95 10.03 7.10
N ASP A 114 19.76 11.17 7.76
CA ASP A 114 19.46 11.28 9.19
C ASP A 114 17.98 11.60 9.46
N LEU A 115 17.12 11.41 8.44
CA LEU A 115 15.69 11.52 8.57
C LEU A 115 15.15 10.44 9.53
N GLY A 116 14.28 10.83 10.47
CA GLY A 116 13.69 9.92 11.47
C GLY A 116 12.68 8.92 10.90
N ALA A 117 12.24 9.12 9.65
CA ALA A 117 11.31 8.27 8.91
C ALA A 117 11.97 7.72 7.64
N THR A 118 11.29 6.83 6.91
CA THR A 118 11.73 6.36 5.58
C THR A 118 11.58 7.44 4.52
N GLY A 119 10.49 8.20 4.57
CA GLY A 119 10.19 9.34 3.73
C GLY A 119 9.08 10.16 4.38
N PHE A 120 8.83 11.36 3.84
CA PHE A 120 7.58 12.08 4.08
C PHE A 120 7.40 13.15 3.01
N THR A 121 6.14 13.55 2.82
CA THR A 121 5.77 14.63 1.90
C THR A 121 4.95 15.69 2.63
N THR A 122 5.28 16.95 2.37
CA THR A 122 4.59 18.10 2.96
C THR A 122 4.48 19.25 1.97
N GLU A 123 3.85 20.34 2.38
CA GLU A 123 3.67 21.55 1.59
C GLU A 123 4.21 22.78 2.31
N TYR A 124 4.74 23.73 1.54
CA TYR A 124 5.10 25.03 2.08
C TYR A 124 3.90 25.98 2.13
N TYR A 125 3.76 26.64 3.28
CA TYR A 125 2.74 27.66 3.56
C TYR A 125 3.38 28.97 4.01
N THR A 126 4.47 29.37 3.36
CA THR A 126 5.20 30.60 3.70
C THR A 126 4.98 31.65 2.62
N SER A 127 5.20 32.94 2.94
CA SER A 127 5.20 34.01 1.93
C SER A 127 6.34 33.86 0.91
N GLU A 128 7.29 32.98 1.20
CA GLU A 128 8.47 32.76 0.38
C GLU A 128 8.25 31.68 -0.67
N TYR A 129 7.19 30.87 -0.58
CA TYR A 129 6.84 29.76 -1.50
C TYR A 129 5.39 29.89 -1.99
N PRO A 130 5.02 29.34 -3.17
CA PRO A 130 3.62 29.27 -3.56
C PRO A 130 2.87 28.46 -2.51
N GLN A 131 1.71 28.94 -2.09
CA GLN A 131 0.89 28.24 -1.11
C GLN A 131 0.56 26.83 -1.63
N GLY A 132 0.86 25.81 -0.82
CA GLY A 132 0.64 24.41 -1.18
C GLY A 132 1.76 23.78 -2.01
N TYR A 133 2.88 24.48 -2.26
CA TYR A 133 3.97 23.91 -3.06
C TYR A 133 4.58 22.68 -2.34
N PRO A 134 4.56 21.49 -2.96
CA PRO A 134 4.95 20.26 -2.30
C PRO A 134 6.48 20.11 -2.24
N VAL A 135 6.93 19.47 -1.17
CA VAL A 135 8.31 19.00 -1.01
C VAL A 135 8.30 17.56 -0.50
N ILE A 136 9.10 16.73 -1.15
CA ILE A 136 9.27 15.32 -0.84
C ILE A 136 10.62 15.14 -0.18
N TYR A 137 10.64 14.45 0.96
CA TYR A 137 11.86 14.05 1.64
C TYR A 137 11.99 12.54 1.60
N LEU A 138 13.16 12.05 1.19
CA LEU A 138 13.45 10.63 1.14
C LEU A 138 14.69 10.30 1.97
N ASN A 139 14.59 9.30 2.83
CA ASN A 139 15.70 8.88 3.66
C ASN A 139 16.68 7.99 2.89
N SER A 140 17.78 8.57 2.42
CA SER A 140 18.77 7.88 1.59
C SER A 140 19.44 6.69 2.28
N THR A 141 19.32 6.55 3.62
CA THR A 141 19.74 5.33 4.32
C THR A 141 19.03 4.09 3.79
N TRP A 142 17.82 4.21 3.24
CA TRP A 142 17.06 3.07 2.70
C TRP A 142 17.37 2.74 1.23
N ALA A 143 18.23 3.53 0.57
CA ALA A 143 18.56 3.34 -0.84
C ALA A 143 19.43 2.10 -1.14
N TYR A 144 19.83 1.35 -0.09
CA TYR A 144 20.46 0.03 -0.24
C TYR A 144 19.49 -1.03 -0.77
N ASP A 145 18.19 -0.88 -0.50
CA ASP A 145 17.13 -1.71 -1.07
C ASP A 145 16.47 -0.95 -2.21
N GLU A 146 16.84 -1.30 -3.43
CA GLU A 146 16.35 -0.61 -4.62
C GLU A 146 14.84 -0.76 -4.81
N ALA A 147 14.26 -1.92 -4.50
CA ALA A 147 12.83 -2.14 -4.68
C ALA A 147 12.02 -1.29 -3.70
N PHE A 148 12.41 -1.30 -2.43
CA PHE A 148 11.81 -0.44 -1.41
C PHE A 148 11.99 1.03 -1.73
N TRP A 149 13.19 1.46 -2.12
CA TRP A 149 13.49 2.85 -2.43
C TRP A 149 12.65 3.41 -3.58
N ARG A 150 12.45 2.63 -4.64
CA ARG A 150 11.59 3.02 -5.76
C ARG A 150 10.12 3.10 -5.32
N SER A 151 9.62 2.09 -4.62
CA SER A 151 8.24 2.09 -4.08
C SER A 151 7.98 3.27 -3.15
N LEU A 152 8.94 3.61 -2.28
CA LEU A 152 8.87 4.75 -1.38
C LEU A 152 8.80 6.06 -2.16
N ALA A 153 9.63 6.24 -3.19
CA ALA A 153 9.59 7.45 -4.00
C ALA A 153 8.22 7.65 -4.69
N VAL A 154 7.59 6.56 -5.16
CA VAL A 154 6.22 6.61 -5.72
C VAL A 154 5.20 6.96 -4.65
N HIS A 155 5.28 6.32 -3.48
CA HIS A 155 4.40 6.54 -2.33
C HIS A 155 4.40 8.02 -1.93
N GLU A 156 5.60 8.59 -1.74
CA GLU A 156 5.75 9.99 -1.37
C GLU A 156 5.28 10.96 -2.47
N PHE A 157 5.54 10.65 -3.74
CA PHE A 157 4.99 11.46 -4.82
C PHE A 157 3.46 11.44 -4.84
N HIS A 158 2.84 10.30 -4.51
CA HIS A 158 1.38 10.21 -4.46
C HIS A 158 0.79 11.14 -3.40
N HIS A 159 1.45 11.32 -2.24
CA HIS A 159 1.03 12.36 -1.28
C HIS A 159 1.02 13.77 -1.90
N GLY A 160 1.96 14.09 -2.79
CA GLY A 160 1.94 15.36 -3.54
C GLY A 160 0.69 15.52 -4.43
N LEU A 161 0.17 14.42 -4.99
CA LEU A 161 -1.10 14.42 -5.72
C LEU A 161 -2.31 14.55 -4.78
N GLN A 162 -2.26 13.89 -3.62
CA GLN A 162 -3.30 13.96 -2.60
C GLN A 162 -3.47 15.39 -2.07
N TYR A 163 -2.37 16.07 -1.74
CA TYR A 163 -2.38 17.48 -1.34
C TYR A 163 -3.02 18.40 -2.39
N ALA A 164 -2.80 18.13 -3.69
CA ALA A 164 -3.47 18.88 -4.75
C ALA A 164 -4.98 18.61 -4.85
N ALA A 165 -5.44 17.45 -4.38
CA ALA A 165 -6.85 17.10 -4.35
C ALA A 165 -7.55 17.60 -3.09
N ARG A 166 -6.92 17.47 -1.91
CA ARG A 166 -7.54 17.71 -0.61
C ARG A 166 -6.49 18.11 0.43
N GLU A 167 -6.83 19.08 1.29
CA GLU A 167 -6.01 19.41 2.47
C GLU A 167 -6.07 18.28 3.50
N LEU A 168 -4.93 17.90 4.07
CA LEU A 168 -4.87 16.91 5.13
C LEU A 168 -5.61 17.42 6.38
N GLY A 169 -6.75 16.81 6.67
CA GLY A 169 -7.53 17.02 7.89
C GLY A 169 -6.80 16.51 9.14
N SER A 170 -7.24 16.97 10.31
CA SER A 170 -6.75 16.47 11.60
C SER A 170 -7.51 15.22 12.04
N GLY A 171 -6.82 14.11 12.28
CA GLY A 171 -7.38 12.92 12.93
C GLY A 171 -6.92 11.61 12.30
N SER A 172 -7.06 10.50 13.05
CA SER A 172 -6.69 9.15 12.58
C SER A 172 -7.51 8.70 11.37
N GLU A 173 -8.77 9.15 11.28
CA GLU A 173 -9.63 8.89 10.13
C GLU A 173 -9.02 9.47 8.85
N GLU A 174 -8.36 10.62 8.90
CA GLU A 174 -7.74 11.17 7.70
C GLU A 174 -6.47 10.38 7.34
N SER A 175 -5.61 10.08 8.33
CA SER A 175 -4.31 9.45 8.09
C SER A 175 -4.40 8.09 7.40
N TRP A 176 -5.34 7.21 7.76
CA TRP A 176 -5.32 5.84 7.21
C TRP A 176 -5.50 5.82 5.68
N TYR A 177 -6.40 6.66 5.14
CA TYR A 177 -6.71 6.63 3.72
C TYR A 177 -5.60 7.26 2.87
N TRP A 178 -4.93 8.28 3.42
CA TRP A 178 -3.75 8.89 2.80
C TRP A 178 -2.65 7.86 2.62
N GLU A 179 -2.29 7.12 3.68
CA GLU A 179 -1.24 6.10 3.63
C GLU A 179 -1.64 4.87 2.79
N ALA A 180 -2.88 4.41 2.91
CA ALA A 180 -3.39 3.28 2.15
C ALA A 180 -3.36 3.55 0.63
N SER A 181 -3.73 4.76 0.21
CA SER A 181 -3.77 5.10 -1.21
C SER A 181 -2.40 5.46 -1.77
N ALA A 182 -1.50 6.04 -0.98
CA ALA A 182 -0.10 6.20 -1.37
C ALA A 182 0.61 4.85 -1.55
N SER A 183 0.35 3.88 -0.67
CA SER A 183 0.89 2.53 -0.80
C SER A 183 0.33 1.78 -2.03
N TRP A 184 -0.97 1.94 -2.28
CA TRP A 184 -1.61 1.42 -3.51
C TRP A 184 -0.97 2.00 -4.78
N ALA A 185 -0.61 3.28 -4.77
CA ALA A 185 -0.01 3.93 -5.93
C ALA A 185 1.32 3.28 -6.35
N SER A 186 2.13 2.86 -5.37
CA SER A 186 3.39 2.14 -5.62
C SER A 186 3.17 0.82 -6.35
N LEU A 187 2.07 0.12 -6.08
CA LEU A 187 1.73 -1.14 -6.77
C LEU A 187 1.48 -0.97 -8.27
N LEU A 188 0.97 0.20 -8.66
CA LEU A 188 0.62 0.46 -10.05
C LEU A 188 1.82 0.87 -10.89
N VAL A 189 2.72 1.68 -10.31
CA VAL A 189 3.88 2.21 -11.03
C VAL A 189 5.06 1.24 -10.97
N GLU A 190 5.24 0.56 -9.84
CA GLU A 190 6.38 -0.31 -9.56
C GLU A 190 5.92 -1.74 -9.20
N PRO A 191 5.14 -2.44 -10.06
CA PRO A 191 4.55 -3.74 -9.72
C PRO A 191 5.59 -4.83 -9.42
N ASP A 192 6.75 -4.77 -10.08
CA ASP A 192 7.86 -5.71 -9.84
C ASP A 192 8.66 -5.40 -8.57
N SER A 193 8.55 -4.16 -8.09
CA SER A 193 9.27 -3.63 -6.94
C SER A 193 8.32 -3.22 -5.83
N ALA A 194 7.11 -3.81 -5.79
CA ALA A 194 6.01 -3.54 -4.86
C ALA A 194 6.38 -3.90 -3.42
N ALA A 195 7.48 -3.35 -2.92
CA ALA A 195 8.08 -3.69 -1.65
C ALA A 195 7.06 -3.43 -0.54
N LEU A 196 6.27 -2.35 -0.63
CA LEU A 196 5.21 -2.06 0.33
C LEU A 196 4.14 -3.18 0.45
N ASP A 197 4.10 -4.17 -0.46
CA ASP A 197 3.35 -5.42 -0.28
C ASP A 197 3.70 -6.15 1.02
N TYR A 198 4.89 -5.92 1.60
CA TYR A 198 5.24 -6.51 2.89
C TYR A 198 4.29 -6.08 4.03
N THR A 199 3.54 -4.98 3.86
CA THR A 199 2.54 -4.53 4.82
C THR A 199 1.22 -5.31 4.71
N VAL A 200 0.98 -6.01 3.60
CA VAL A 200 -0.23 -6.83 3.41
C VAL A 200 -0.29 -8.00 4.38
N PRO A 201 0.78 -8.81 4.59
CA PRO A 201 0.78 -9.83 5.65
C PRO A 201 0.43 -9.27 7.02
N TRP A 202 0.90 -8.06 7.34
CA TRP A 202 0.57 -7.42 8.61
C TRP A 202 -0.93 -7.09 8.70
N TYR A 203 -1.53 -6.54 7.65
CA TYR A 203 -2.99 -6.35 7.58
C TYR A 203 -3.74 -7.68 7.70
N SER A 204 -3.34 -8.70 6.94
CA SER A 204 -3.96 -10.03 7.00
C SER A 204 -4.00 -10.55 8.43
N ASP A 205 -2.86 -10.54 9.12
CA ASP A 205 -2.72 -10.97 10.53
C ASP A 205 -3.50 -10.12 11.53
N GLN A 206 -3.87 -8.89 11.16
CA GLN A 206 -4.55 -7.93 12.02
C GLN A 206 -5.91 -7.51 11.45
N SER A 207 -6.52 -8.36 10.63
CA SER A 207 -7.74 -8.03 9.89
C SER A 207 -8.96 -7.73 10.77
N THR A 208 -8.90 -8.04 12.06
CA THR A 208 -9.91 -7.69 13.06
C THR A 208 -9.84 -6.24 13.54
N LEU A 209 -8.73 -5.53 13.28
CA LEU A 209 -8.64 -4.09 13.53
C LEU A 209 -9.59 -3.34 12.59
N SER A 210 -10.01 -2.15 13.01
CA SER A 210 -10.83 -1.28 12.17
C SER A 210 -10.10 -0.93 10.87
N TYR A 211 -10.80 -0.91 9.74
CA TYR A 211 -10.24 -0.50 8.44
C TYR A 211 -9.59 0.88 8.48
N ASP A 212 -10.05 1.77 9.36
CA ASP A 212 -9.50 3.10 9.59
C ASP A 212 -8.40 3.17 10.67
N SER A 213 -7.94 2.01 11.16
CA SER A 213 -6.91 1.94 12.19
C SER A 213 -5.57 2.46 11.68
N ALA A 214 -5.01 3.40 12.42
CA ALA A 214 -3.62 3.85 12.26
C ALA A 214 -2.64 3.03 13.11
N THR A 215 -3.09 1.91 13.69
CA THR A 215 -2.23 1.07 14.54
C THR A 215 -1.22 0.33 13.68
N GLY A 216 0.07 0.47 13.99
CA GLY A 216 1.09 -0.33 13.35
C GLY A 216 1.20 -0.02 11.85
N SER A 217 1.22 -1.07 11.03
CA SER A 217 1.25 -0.95 9.56
C SER A 217 -0.14 -1.16 8.93
N HIS A 218 -1.21 -1.09 9.74
CA HIS A 218 -2.57 -1.37 9.28
C HIS A 218 -2.97 -0.46 8.12
N ALA A 219 -2.77 0.86 8.29
CA ALA A 219 -3.10 1.86 7.29
C ALA A 219 -2.43 1.59 5.94
N TYR A 220 -1.15 1.20 5.93
CA TYR A 220 -0.43 0.83 4.71
C TYR A 220 -0.99 -0.45 4.08
N GLY A 221 -1.20 -1.49 4.91
CA GLY A 221 -1.73 -2.77 4.44
C GLY A 221 -3.14 -2.66 3.87
N MET A 222 -3.95 -1.68 4.30
CA MET A 222 -5.26 -1.36 3.74
C MET A 222 -5.21 -0.87 2.28
N MET A 223 -4.03 -0.72 1.66
CA MET A 223 -3.91 -0.58 0.22
C MET A 223 -4.61 -1.68 -0.58
N VAL A 224 -4.76 -2.89 0.00
CA VAL A 224 -5.50 -3.99 -0.65
C VAL A 224 -6.96 -3.65 -0.89
N PHE A 225 -7.57 -2.81 -0.03
CA PHE A 225 -8.93 -2.33 -0.25
C PHE A 225 -8.98 -1.36 -1.45
N ASN A 226 -8.00 -0.46 -1.55
CA ASN A 226 -7.89 0.47 -2.69
C ASN A 226 -7.62 -0.28 -4.00
N ALA A 227 -6.78 -1.31 -3.97
CA ALA A 227 -6.56 -2.20 -5.10
C ALA A 227 -7.86 -2.93 -5.49
N TRP A 228 -8.60 -3.47 -4.50
CA TRP A 228 -9.88 -4.12 -4.73
C TRP A 228 -10.90 -3.16 -5.38
N LEU A 229 -11.04 -1.93 -4.89
CA LEU A 229 -11.95 -0.93 -5.44
C LEU A 229 -11.72 -0.70 -6.94
N ASP A 230 -10.46 -0.57 -7.34
CA ASP A 230 -10.07 -0.29 -8.73
C ASP A 230 -10.10 -1.52 -9.64
N LEU A 231 -9.78 -2.72 -9.12
CA LEU A 231 -9.67 -3.93 -9.93
C LEU A 231 -10.99 -4.70 -10.06
N ALA A 232 -11.73 -4.85 -8.97
CA ALA A 232 -12.85 -5.80 -8.88
C ALA A 232 -14.14 -5.19 -8.32
N GLY A 233 -14.04 -4.32 -7.31
CA GLY A 233 -15.17 -3.84 -6.53
C GLY A 233 -16.05 -2.85 -7.29
N VAL A 234 -15.45 -1.89 -7.99
CA VAL A 234 -16.15 -0.83 -8.72
C VAL A 234 -15.59 -0.65 -10.13
N GLY A 235 -14.26 -0.74 -10.28
CA GLY A 235 -13.56 -0.74 -11.56
C GLY A 235 -12.58 0.41 -11.73
N ALA A 236 -11.87 0.44 -12.85
CA ALA A 236 -10.75 1.35 -13.08
C ALA A 236 -11.11 2.83 -12.84
N GLY A 237 -10.18 3.58 -12.23
CA GLY A 237 -10.31 5.00 -11.95
C GLY A 237 -11.23 5.32 -10.77
N THR A 238 -11.61 4.33 -9.96
CA THR A 238 -12.38 4.55 -8.74
C THR A 238 -11.58 5.37 -7.74
N MET A 239 -10.30 5.08 -7.57
CA MET A 239 -9.42 5.86 -6.69
C MET A 239 -9.32 7.34 -7.09
N GLN A 240 -9.22 7.63 -8.39
CA GLN A 240 -9.23 9.01 -8.88
C GLN A 240 -10.56 9.72 -8.56
N ARG A 241 -11.70 9.02 -8.72
CA ARG A 241 -13.02 9.58 -8.37
C ARG A 241 -13.16 9.83 -6.87
N ILE A 242 -12.68 8.93 -6.02
CA ILE A 242 -12.71 9.10 -4.57
C ILE A 242 -11.92 10.34 -4.15
N TRP A 243 -10.70 10.52 -4.66
CA TRP A 243 -9.91 11.71 -4.36
C TRP A 243 -10.52 13.00 -4.92
N ALA A 244 -11.09 12.96 -6.13
CA ALA A 244 -11.81 14.10 -6.70
C ALA A 244 -13.04 14.49 -5.86
N GLU A 245 -13.79 13.50 -5.37
CA GLU A 245 -14.93 13.71 -4.47
C GLU A 245 -14.47 14.25 -3.11
N GLY A 246 -13.37 13.72 -2.58
CA GLY A 246 -12.77 14.17 -1.32
C GLY A 246 -12.34 15.63 -1.37
N GLY A 247 -11.83 16.10 -2.51
CA GLY A 247 -11.53 17.52 -2.74
C GLY A 247 -12.77 18.42 -2.81
N ALA A 248 -13.89 17.88 -3.28
CA ALA A 248 -15.17 18.61 -3.33
C ALA A 248 -15.87 18.70 -1.96
N GLN A 249 -15.47 17.84 -1.00
CA GLN A 249 -16.10 17.71 0.31
C GLN A 249 -15.11 17.89 1.48
N PRO A 250 -14.52 19.07 1.68
CA PRO A 250 -13.57 19.31 2.76
C PRO A 250 -14.20 19.03 4.13
N GLY A 251 -13.55 18.23 4.95
CA GLY A 251 -14.01 17.85 6.30
C GLY A 251 -15.06 16.75 6.36
N ALA A 252 -15.52 16.22 5.21
CA ALA A 252 -16.31 14.98 5.19
C ALA A 252 -15.42 13.77 5.55
N SER A 253 -16.04 12.74 6.14
CA SER A 253 -15.43 11.45 6.43
C SER A 253 -15.05 10.71 5.15
N TRP A 254 -13.95 9.95 5.18
CA TRP A 254 -13.58 9.11 4.03
C TRP A 254 -14.66 8.08 3.71
N ARG A 255 -15.38 7.60 4.72
CA ARG A 255 -16.56 6.75 4.54
C ARG A 255 -17.57 7.40 3.59
N GLY A 256 -18.04 8.62 3.89
CA GLY A 256 -19.03 9.30 3.07
C GLY A 256 -18.51 9.63 1.67
N ILE A 257 -17.23 10.04 1.57
CA ILE A 257 -16.58 10.33 0.29
C ILE A 257 -16.53 9.08 -0.60
N ILE A 258 -16.15 7.93 -0.04
CA ILE A 258 -16.12 6.66 -0.78
C ILE A 258 -17.54 6.26 -1.21
N GLU A 259 -18.55 6.44 -0.36
CA GLU A 259 -19.94 6.14 -0.69
C GLU A 259 -20.42 6.99 -1.89
N ASP A 260 -20.17 8.30 -1.84
CA ASP A 260 -20.57 9.23 -2.89
C ASP A 260 -19.85 8.94 -4.22
N ALA A 261 -18.54 8.66 -4.16
CA ALA A 261 -17.74 8.39 -5.36
C ALA A 261 -18.05 7.04 -6.02
N THR A 262 -18.53 6.06 -5.25
CA THR A 262 -18.84 4.71 -5.74
C THR A 262 -20.33 4.48 -5.99
N GLY A 263 -21.21 5.29 -5.39
CA GLY A 263 -22.65 5.08 -5.37
C GLY A 263 -23.09 3.84 -4.58
N ARG A 264 -22.23 3.30 -3.70
CA ARG A 264 -22.48 2.12 -2.87
C ARG A 264 -22.35 2.48 -1.40
N SER A 265 -23.15 1.86 -0.53
CA SER A 265 -22.99 2.07 0.91
C SER A 265 -21.65 1.52 1.40
N ALA A 266 -21.09 2.10 2.45
CA ALA A 266 -19.85 1.66 3.06
C ALA A 266 -19.98 0.21 3.54
N GLY A 267 -21.11 -0.13 4.18
CA GLY A 267 -21.43 -1.49 4.57
C GLY A 267 -21.42 -2.48 3.39
N ASP A 268 -21.95 -2.10 2.22
CA ASP A 268 -21.87 -2.93 1.01
C ASP A 268 -20.43 -3.12 0.53
N LEU A 269 -19.63 -2.05 0.54
CA LEU A 269 -18.25 -2.09 0.08
C LEU A 269 -17.38 -2.95 1.00
N TRP A 270 -17.47 -2.73 2.30
CA TRP A 270 -16.76 -3.48 3.34
C TRP A 270 -17.10 -4.96 3.32
N ALA A 271 -18.40 -5.29 3.26
CA ALA A 271 -18.85 -6.67 3.14
C ALA A 271 -18.29 -7.35 1.88
N SER A 272 -18.35 -6.66 0.73
CA SER A 272 -17.88 -7.22 -0.54
C SER A 272 -16.36 -7.39 -0.57
N PHE A 273 -15.64 -6.39 -0.06
CA PHE A 273 -14.18 -6.45 0.05
C PHE A 273 -13.76 -7.62 0.96
N ALA A 274 -14.30 -7.71 2.18
CA ALA A 274 -13.98 -8.80 3.10
C ALA A 274 -14.29 -10.16 2.49
N SER A 275 -15.44 -10.30 1.82
CA SER A 275 -15.77 -11.52 1.09
C SER A 275 -14.73 -11.88 0.05
N ASP A 276 -14.37 -10.91 -0.81
CA ASP A 276 -13.49 -11.17 -1.92
C ASP A 276 -12.05 -11.40 -1.45
N PHE A 277 -11.63 -10.71 -0.39
CA PHE A 277 -10.34 -10.86 0.27
C PHE A 277 -10.18 -12.26 0.87
N GLY A 278 -11.14 -12.71 1.67
CA GLY A 278 -11.09 -14.03 2.32
C GLY A 278 -11.23 -15.21 1.35
N ASN A 279 -11.88 -15.02 0.20
CA ASN A 279 -12.07 -16.06 -0.80
C ASN A 279 -11.09 -15.99 -1.97
N ASP A 280 -10.13 -15.06 -1.95
CA ASP A 280 -9.14 -14.87 -3.01
C ASP A 280 -9.77 -14.69 -4.42
N THR A 281 -10.81 -13.85 -4.52
CA THR A 281 -11.61 -13.75 -5.76
C THR A 281 -11.45 -12.42 -6.52
N TYR A 282 -10.57 -11.54 -6.05
CA TYR A 282 -10.34 -10.21 -6.64
C TYR A 282 -9.02 -10.09 -7.42
N GLY A 283 -8.32 -11.22 -7.61
CA GLY A 283 -7.11 -11.28 -8.43
C GLY A 283 -5.89 -10.70 -7.72
N ARG A 284 -5.71 -11.01 -6.42
CA ARG A 284 -4.52 -10.60 -5.66
C ARG A 284 -3.25 -11.15 -6.30
N THR A 285 -2.13 -10.46 -6.05
CA THR A 285 -0.81 -11.00 -6.34
C THR A 285 -0.55 -12.21 -5.45
N ALA A 286 0.22 -13.18 -5.94
CA ALA A 286 0.58 -14.37 -5.17
C ALA A 286 1.38 -14.08 -3.88
N THR A 287 1.81 -12.82 -3.68
CA THR A 287 2.55 -12.36 -2.51
C THR A 287 1.66 -11.95 -1.33
N TRP A 288 0.35 -11.78 -1.54
CA TRP A 288 -0.55 -11.34 -0.48
C TRP A 288 -1.00 -12.52 0.38
N ALA A 289 -0.61 -12.49 1.65
CA ALA A 289 -0.93 -13.54 2.61
C ALA A 289 -2.43 -13.67 2.84
N ASP A 290 -2.89 -14.90 3.03
CA ASP A 290 -4.25 -15.18 3.49
C ASP A 290 -4.52 -14.56 4.87
N PRO A 291 -5.75 -14.07 5.13
CA PRO A 291 -6.12 -13.73 6.49
C PRO A 291 -6.09 -14.98 7.38
N PRO A 292 -5.83 -14.84 8.69
CA PRO A 292 -6.01 -15.91 9.65
C PRO A 292 -7.44 -16.46 9.59
N ILE A 293 -7.54 -17.73 9.24
CA ILE A 293 -8.81 -18.45 9.14
C ILE A 293 -9.04 -19.22 10.44
N THR A 294 -10.18 -18.98 11.08
CA THR A 294 -10.66 -19.81 12.20
C THR A 294 -11.53 -20.94 11.67
N GLU A 295 -11.34 -22.17 12.14
CA GLU A 295 -12.21 -23.28 11.77
C GLU A 295 -13.64 -23.05 12.28
N LEU A 296 -14.64 -23.26 11.42
CA LEU A 296 -16.05 -23.15 11.76
C LEU A 296 -16.61 -24.55 12.01
N THR A 297 -16.87 -24.90 13.27
CA THR A 297 -17.45 -26.21 13.61
C THR A 297 -18.97 -26.15 13.76
N ALA A 298 -19.65 -27.26 13.43
CA ALA A 298 -21.10 -27.34 13.50
C ALA A 298 -21.63 -27.11 14.94
N GLY A 299 -22.53 -26.12 15.09
CA GLY A 299 -23.14 -25.78 16.36
C GLY A 299 -22.38 -24.73 17.17
N GLU A 300 -21.23 -24.25 16.69
CA GLU A 300 -20.58 -23.07 17.26
C GLU A 300 -21.30 -21.79 16.86
N SER A 301 -21.39 -20.87 17.82
CA SER A 301 -21.85 -19.51 17.56
C SER A 301 -20.65 -18.70 17.07
N VAL A 302 -20.78 -18.09 15.89
CA VAL A 302 -19.75 -17.19 15.38
C VAL A 302 -19.82 -15.90 16.18
N HIS A 303 -18.92 -15.76 17.14
CA HIS A 303 -18.70 -14.52 17.87
C HIS A 303 -17.43 -13.87 17.32
N GLY A 304 -17.60 -12.92 16.40
CA GLY A 304 -16.50 -12.04 16.02
C GLY A 304 -16.28 -11.01 17.13
N SER A 305 -15.03 -10.80 17.53
CA SER A 305 -14.60 -9.57 18.20
C SER A 305 -13.76 -8.77 17.20
N ALA A 306 -14.36 -8.40 16.06
CA ALA A 306 -13.76 -7.38 15.22
C ALA A 306 -14.06 -6.02 15.86
N ASP A 307 -13.07 -5.13 15.86
CA ASP A 307 -13.32 -3.72 16.13
C ASP A 307 -14.30 -3.16 15.10
N GLU A 308 -14.89 -1.99 15.34
CA GLU A 308 -15.79 -1.35 14.36
C GLU A 308 -15.07 -1.23 13.02
N LEU A 309 -15.67 -1.70 11.92
CA LEU A 309 -15.05 -1.76 10.58
C LEU A 309 -13.91 -2.79 10.43
N GLY A 310 -13.82 -3.82 11.26
CA GLY A 310 -12.88 -4.94 11.08
C GLY A 310 -13.54 -6.20 10.52
N SER A 311 -12.74 -7.19 10.13
CA SER A 311 -13.19 -8.51 9.65
C SER A 311 -12.58 -9.67 10.42
N ALA A 312 -13.41 -10.68 10.72
CA ALA A 312 -12.96 -12.01 11.11
C ALA A 312 -13.29 -13.02 10.02
N TYR A 313 -12.41 -14.00 9.81
CA TYR A 313 -12.54 -14.99 8.75
C TYR A 313 -12.65 -16.39 9.33
N TYR A 314 -13.60 -17.15 8.81
CA TYR A 314 -13.87 -18.52 9.23
C TYR A 314 -13.94 -19.45 8.02
N ALA A 315 -13.48 -20.70 8.13
CA ALA A 315 -13.67 -21.71 7.08
C ALA A 315 -14.43 -22.91 7.61
N ALA A 316 -15.43 -23.34 6.85
CA ALA A 316 -16.18 -24.54 7.14
C ALA A 316 -15.42 -25.77 6.60
N ASP A 317 -15.01 -26.70 7.47
CA ASP A 317 -14.40 -27.97 7.07
C ASP A 317 -15.45 -28.99 6.56
N THR A 318 -16.69 -28.75 6.95
CA THR A 318 -17.88 -29.55 6.68
C THR A 318 -19.05 -28.63 6.33
N ASP A 319 -20.15 -29.19 5.86
CA ASP A 319 -21.37 -28.43 5.64
C ASP A 319 -21.94 -27.92 6.98
N VAL A 320 -21.87 -26.61 7.21
CA VAL A 320 -22.31 -25.97 8.46
C VAL A 320 -23.60 -25.19 8.23
N TRP A 321 -24.60 -25.41 9.09
CA TRP A 321 -25.76 -24.54 9.14
C TRP A 321 -25.49 -23.34 10.05
N ILE A 322 -25.38 -22.15 9.48
CA ILE A 322 -25.33 -20.90 10.23
C ILE A 322 -26.77 -20.46 10.49
N ASP A 323 -27.14 -20.45 11.75
CA ASP A 323 -28.39 -19.87 12.19
C ASP A 323 -28.18 -18.39 12.49
N PRO A 324 -28.82 -17.46 11.76
CA PRO A 324 -28.74 -16.03 12.07
C PRO A 324 -29.51 -15.66 13.34
N HIS A 325 -29.99 -16.63 14.14
CA HIS A 325 -30.70 -16.40 15.39
C HIS A 325 -29.89 -15.54 16.37
N TRP A 326 -30.25 -14.26 16.29
CA TRP A 326 -29.74 -13.13 17.02
C TRP A 326 -30.13 -13.18 18.50
N VAL A 327 -29.18 -12.92 19.39
CA VAL A 327 -29.47 -12.70 20.82
C VAL A 327 -30.06 -11.30 20.95
N ALA A 328 -31.30 -11.22 21.46
CA ALA A 328 -32.00 -9.95 21.59
C ALA A 328 -31.27 -8.96 22.51
N GLY A 329 -30.53 -7.99 21.95
CA GLY A 329 -29.97 -6.86 22.71
C GLY A 329 -28.68 -6.16 22.20
N GLU A 330 -27.96 -6.68 21.21
CA GLU A 330 -26.53 -6.30 20.97
C GLU A 330 -26.14 -5.80 19.54
N GLY A 331 -27.05 -5.31 18.70
CA GLY A 331 -26.76 -4.92 17.30
C GLY A 331 -27.79 -5.36 16.25
N SER A 332 -27.46 -5.35 14.96
CA SER A 332 -28.32 -5.95 13.92
C SER A 332 -27.48 -6.74 12.93
N LEU A 333 -27.51 -8.07 12.97
CA LEU A 333 -26.82 -8.91 11.99
C LEU A 333 -27.47 -8.76 10.61
N ASP A 334 -26.76 -8.20 9.64
CA ASP A 334 -27.16 -8.06 8.24
C ASP A 334 -26.41 -9.10 7.39
N VAL A 335 -26.91 -10.33 7.40
CA VAL A 335 -26.35 -11.41 6.57
C VAL A 335 -26.62 -11.12 5.09
N ARG A 336 -25.61 -10.69 4.34
CA ARG A 336 -25.70 -10.40 2.91
C ARG A 336 -25.06 -11.52 2.08
N PHE A 337 -25.90 -12.36 1.50
CA PHE A 337 -25.49 -13.22 0.40
C PHE A 337 -25.90 -12.59 -0.94
N PRO A 338 -25.17 -12.86 -2.04
CA PRO A 338 -25.61 -12.49 -3.38
C PRO A 338 -27.00 -13.09 -3.69
N GLY A 339 -28.05 -12.28 -3.60
CA GLY A 339 -29.38 -12.62 -4.13
C GLY A 339 -30.42 -13.20 -3.16
N GLN A 340 -30.20 -13.24 -1.85
CA GLN A 340 -31.23 -13.66 -0.87
C GLN A 340 -31.24 -12.78 0.39
N ALA A 341 -32.42 -12.26 0.74
CA ALA A 341 -32.69 -11.62 2.03
C ALA A 341 -33.70 -12.48 2.80
N GLY A 342 -33.35 -12.92 4.03
CA GLY A 342 -34.27 -13.69 4.87
C GLY A 342 -33.64 -14.34 6.11
N ALA A 343 -34.45 -14.56 7.15
CA ALA A 343 -34.05 -15.07 8.48
C ALA A 343 -34.07 -16.61 8.60
N ALA A 344 -33.85 -17.35 7.51
CA ALA A 344 -33.72 -18.81 7.58
C ALA A 344 -32.30 -19.20 8.02
N PRO A 345 -32.08 -20.39 8.63
CA PRO A 345 -30.75 -20.97 8.72
C PRO A 345 -30.15 -21.16 7.32
N TRP A 346 -28.83 -21.01 7.19
CA TRP A 346 -28.10 -21.01 5.93
C TRP A 346 -27.09 -22.15 5.91
N LEU A 347 -27.00 -22.88 4.82
CA LEU A 347 -25.96 -23.88 4.63
C LEU A 347 -24.70 -23.21 4.06
N VAL A 348 -23.60 -23.27 4.80
CA VAL A 348 -22.25 -22.95 4.33
C VAL A 348 -21.59 -24.27 3.91
N PRO A 349 -21.32 -24.47 2.61
CA PRO A 349 -20.66 -25.69 2.14
C PRO A 349 -19.25 -25.81 2.69
N ALA A 350 -18.80 -27.06 2.87
CA ALA A 350 -17.40 -27.36 3.15
C ALA A 350 -16.45 -26.68 2.13
N GLY A 351 -15.37 -26.09 2.61
CA GLY A 351 -14.37 -25.39 1.81
C GLY A 351 -14.71 -23.93 1.49
N THR A 352 -15.75 -23.36 2.11
CA THR A 352 -16.11 -21.94 1.93
C THR A 352 -15.56 -21.07 3.05
N VAL A 353 -15.01 -19.90 2.70
CA VAL A 353 -14.62 -18.88 3.68
C VAL A 353 -15.78 -17.92 3.93
N VAL A 354 -16.11 -17.78 5.21
CA VAL A 354 -17.11 -16.87 5.74
C VAL A 354 -16.39 -15.67 6.32
N ALA A 355 -16.58 -14.50 5.72
CA ALA A 355 -16.11 -13.24 6.28
C ALA A 355 -17.21 -12.62 7.13
N VAL A 356 -16.86 -12.20 8.35
CA VAL A 356 -17.73 -11.57 9.34
C VAL A 356 -17.22 -10.17 9.61
N THR A 357 -17.93 -9.16 9.10
CA THR A 357 -17.48 -7.76 9.14
C THR A 357 -18.43 -6.90 9.95
N THR A 358 -17.90 -6.04 10.84
CA THR A 358 -18.70 -5.04 11.56
C THR A 358 -18.83 -3.78 10.70
N THR A 359 -20.04 -3.27 10.51
CA THR A 359 -20.29 -2.20 9.53
C THR A 359 -20.76 -0.88 10.16
N GLU A 360 -21.17 -0.84 11.45
CA GLU A 360 -21.42 0.44 12.17
C GLU A 360 -21.80 0.30 13.66
N GLY A 361 -21.30 1.24 14.49
CA GLY A 361 -21.90 1.70 15.75
C GLY A 361 -21.95 0.72 16.94
N PRO A 362 -22.43 1.17 18.12
CA PRO A 362 -22.60 0.32 19.31
C PRO A 362 -23.68 -0.76 19.15
N LEU A 363 -24.34 -0.79 17.99
CA LEU A 363 -25.28 -1.80 17.57
C LEU A 363 -24.72 -2.45 16.29
N SER A 364 -23.67 -3.22 16.46
CA SER A 364 -22.86 -3.83 15.41
C SER A 364 -23.70 -4.43 14.29
N VAL A 365 -23.63 -3.82 13.11
CA VAL A 365 -24.18 -4.43 11.90
C VAL A 365 -23.18 -5.41 11.33
N TRP A 366 -23.50 -6.70 11.37
CA TRP A 366 -22.58 -7.76 10.94
C TRP A 366 -22.93 -8.21 9.54
N SER A 367 -21.98 -8.16 8.59
CA SER A 367 -22.15 -8.81 7.30
C SER A 367 -21.47 -10.16 7.28
N ILE A 368 -22.26 -11.20 7.01
CA ILE A 368 -21.77 -12.54 6.65
C ILE A 368 -21.85 -12.65 5.14
N VAL A 369 -20.70 -12.77 4.48
CA VAL A 369 -20.66 -13.03 3.04
C VAL A 369 -19.99 -14.38 2.80
N VAL A 370 -20.69 -15.20 2.02
CA VAL A 370 -20.28 -16.54 1.61
C VAL A 370 -20.33 -16.54 0.09
N ARG A 371 -19.20 -16.85 -0.54
CA ARG A 371 -19.13 -16.95 -2.00
C ARG A 371 -19.03 -18.41 -2.39
N ASP A 372 -19.88 -18.84 -3.32
CA ASP A 372 -19.82 -20.20 -3.86
C ASP A 372 -18.50 -20.40 -4.63
N GLY A 373 -17.60 -21.22 -4.11
CA GLY A 373 -16.39 -21.66 -4.80
C GLY A 373 -15.52 -22.54 -3.90
N PRO A 374 -14.96 -23.66 -4.41
CA PRO A 374 -14.00 -24.42 -3.63
C PRO A 374 -12.77 -23.54 -3.39
N PHE A 375 -12.32 -23.44 -2.14
CA PHE A 375 -10.94 -23.03 -1.84
C PHE A 375 -10.04 -23.91 -2.70
N GLY A 376 -9.41 -23.32 -3.72
CA GLY A 376 -8.43 -24.04 -4.52
C GLY A 376 -7.37 -24.50 -3.55
N ASP A 377 -7.11 -25.81 -3.49
CA ASP A 377 -5.94 -26.35 -2.82
C ASP A 377 -4.73 -25.62 -3.43
N THR A 378 -4.21 -24.59 -2.76
CA THR A 378 -3.01 -23.85 -3.18
C THR A 378 -1.75 -24.69 -2.93
N GLY A 379 -1.91 -26.01 -3.01
CA GLY A 379 -0.86 -27.01 -3.06
C GLY A 379 0.28 -26.47 -3.90
N SER A 380 1.43 -26.37 -3.25
CA SER A 380 2.70 -25.84 -3.72
C SER A 380 3.34 -26.65 -4.86
N ASP A 381 2.55 -27.26 -5.72
CA ASP A 381 3.01 -27.98 -6.91
C ASP A 381 3.15 -27.01 -8.07
N VAL A 382 4.06 -26.04 -7.90
CA VAL A 382 4.82 -25.54 -9.04
C VAL A 382 5.73 -26.70 -9.44
N ASP A 383 5.23 -27.52 -10.37
CA ASP A 383 5.99 -28.49 -11.15
C ASP A 383 7.11 -27.75 -11.91
N THR A 384 8.22 -27.49 -11.21
CA THR A 384 9.47 -27.07 -11.84
C THR A 384 10.01 -28.29 -12.56
N GLY A 385 9.66 -28.37 -13.84
CA GLY A 385 9.92 -29.48 -14.72
C GLY A 385 11.24 -30.23 -14.45
N ASP A 386 11.08 -31.53 -14.35
CA ASP A 386 11.97 -32.60 -14.79
C ASP A 386 13.31 -32.14 -15.40
N THR A 387 14.38 -32.22 -14.60
CA THR A 387 15.70 -32.59 -15.11
C THR A 387 16.35 -33.60 -14.17
N GLY A 388 16.17 -34.90 -14.48
CA GLY A 388 17.26 -35.88 -14.50
C GLY A 388 18.03 -36.18 -13.20
N ASP A 389 17.68 -37.31 -12.60
CA ASP A 389 18.57 -38.43 -12.27
C ASP A 389 19.98 -38.11 -11.72
N PHE A 390 20.19 -38.28 -10.41
CA PHE A 390 21.41 -38.87 -9.83
C PHE A 390 21.18 -39.37 -8.39
N GLY A 391 21.29 -40.69 -8.20
CA GLY A 391 22.23 -41.27 -7.22
C GLY A 391 21.84 -41.36 -5.74
N ASP A 392 21.16 -42.46 -5.42
CA ASP A 392 21.40 -43.39 -4.28
C ASP A 392 22.48 -43.03 -3.24
N SER A 393 22.10 -42.90 -1.96
CA SER A 393 22.86 -43.43 -0.82
C SER A 393 22.03 -43.47 0.47
N SER A 394 22.40 -44.41 1.33
CA SER A 394 21.55 -45.10 2.28
C SER A 394 21.89 -44.80 3.75
N ALA A 395 20.84 -44.61 4.57
CA ALA A 395 20.65 -44.94 6.00
C ALA A 395 21.57 -44.27 7.07
N PRO A 396 21.31 -44.37 8.40
CA PRO A 396 20.14 -44.94 9.14
C PRO A 396 19.57 -44.08 10.31
N ASP A 397 18.41 -44.52 10.81
CA ASP A 397 17.81 -44.46 12.16
C ASP A 397 18.36 -43.53 13.26
N GLY A 398 17.44 -42.81 13.93
CA GLY A 398 17.75 -42.14 15.20
C GLY A 398 16.58 -41.43 15.90
N VAL A 399 15.79 -42.19 16.66
CA VAL A 399 15.26 -41.89 18.02
C VAL A 399 14.54 -40.54 18.28
N HIS A 400 13.23 -40.62 18.54
CA HIS A 400 12.46 -39.66 19.34
C HIS A 400 12.88 -39.68 20.83
N PRO A 401 12.93 -38.50 21.47
CA PRO A 401 12.27 -38.33 22.76
C PRO A 401 11.38 -37.08 22.82
N SER A 402 10.38 -37.23 23.68
CA SER A 402 9.28 -36.35 24.05
C SER A 402 9.67 -35.12 24.89
N ASP A 403 8.79 -34.11 24.82
CA ASP A 403 8.41 -33.09 25.81
C ASP A 403 9.46 -32.13 26.40
N ALA A 404 9.37 -30.85 26.00
CA ALA A 404 9.45 -29.68 26.90
C ALA A 404 8.98 -28.38 26.20
N ASP A 405 8.14 -27.63 26.90
CA ASP A 405 7.52 -26.36 26.55
C ASP A 405 8.47 -25.19 26.23
N SER A 406 8.02 -24.30 25.33
CA SER A 406 8.36 -22.86 25.12
C SER A 406 8.94 -22.51 23.72
N PRO A 407 8.55 -21.35 23.15
CA PRO A 407 8.47 -21.15 21.70
C PRO A 407 9.82 -20.84 21.08
N SER A 408 10.18 -21.64 20.09
CA SER A 408 11.38 -21.51 19.27
C SER A 408 11.05 -20.88 17.92
N CYS A 409 11.36 -19.59 17.76
CA CYS A 409 11.69 -19.04 16.44
C CYS A 409 13.22 -18.92 16.37
N GLY A 410 13.89 -20.03 16.07
CA GLY A 410 15.32 -20.08 15.82
C GLY A 410 15.63 -19.66 14.39
N CYS A 411 16.27 -18.52 14.20
CA CYS A 411 16.85 -18.13 12.91
C CYS A 411 18.20 -18.83 12.70
N ALA A 412 18.36 -19.50 11.56
CA ALA A 412 19.63 -20.04 11.13
C ALA A 412 20.58 -18.91 10.72
N VAL A 413 21.79 -18.90 11.27
CA VAL A 413 22.85 -17.96 10.89
C VAL A 413 23.65 -18.55 9.72
N PRO A 414 23.67 -17.95 8.52
CA PRO A 414 24.62 -18.37 7.50
C PRO A 414 26.00 -17.78 7.80
N SER A 415 27.00 -18.67 7.84
CA SER A 415 28.41 -18.34 7.92
C SER A 415 28.88 -17.63 6.64
N PRO A 416 29.74 -16.59 6.70
CA PRO A 416 30.07 -15.79 5.53
C PRO A 416 30.96 -16.57 4.55
N ALA A 417 30.40 -16.90 3.38
CA ALA A 417 31.17 -17.41 2.25
C ALA A 417 31.95 -16.26 1.59
N ARG A 418 33.28 -16.36 1.63
CA ARG A 418 34.19 -15.53 0.84
C ARG A 418 34.00 -15.83 -0.64
N TRP A 419 33.73 -14.82 -1.46
CA TRP A 419 33.86 -14.93 -2.92
C TRP A 419 34.92 -13.96 -3.47
N PRO A 420 35.67 -14.38 -4.50
CA PRO A 420 36.85 -13.68 -4.97
C PRO A 420 36.52 -12.54 -5.93
N ALA A 421 37.44 -11.59 -6.00
CA ALA A 421 37.42 -10.45 -6.90
C ALA A 421 37.49 -10.85 -8.38
N GLY A 422 36.72 -10.14 -9.21
CA GLY A 422 37.05 -9.90 -10.62
C GLY A 422 35.93 -10.19 -11.62
N ALA A 423 35.31 -9.14 -12.15
CA ALA A 423 35.27 -8.84 -13.59
C ALA A 423 34.33 -7.65 -13.86
N VAL A 424 34.92 -6.53 -14.28
CA VAL A 424 34.27 -5.36 -14.84
C VAL A 424 34.10 -5.56 -16.34
N THR A 425 32.88 -5.42 -16.85
CA THR A 425 32.45 -5.01 -18.22
C THR A 425 30.97 -5.39 -18.32
N GLY A 426 29.99 -4.57 -18.71
CA GLY A 426 29.95 -3.34 -19.50
C GLY A 426 28.86 -3.54 -20.55
N PHE A 427 27.66 -2.99 -20.35
CA PHE A 427 26.67 -2.83 -21.43
C PHE A 427 25.80 -1.60 -21.16
N ALA A 428 26.01 -0.59 -22.00
CA ALA A 428 25.09 0.51 -22.25
C ALA A 428 24.45 0.28 -23.63
N ALA A 429 23.27 0.87 -23.82
CA ALA A 429 22.48 1.03 -25.05
C ALA A 429 21.38 0.00 -25.32
N LEU A 430 20.14 0.38 -25.04
CA LEU A 430 18.98 0.14 -25.92
C LEU A 430 17.79 1.03 -25.53
N TRP A 431 17.81 2.28 -25.98
CA TRP A 431 16.60 3.12 -26.07
C TRP A 431 16.62 3.87 -27.41
N LEU A 432 15.92 3.31 -28.40
CA LEU A 432 15.47 3.97 -29.63
C LEU A 432 14.76 2.93 -30.52
N ALA A 433 13.43 2.86 -30.44
CA ALA A 433 12.54 2.70 -31.60
C ALA A 433 11.12 2.35 -31.15
N ARG A 434 10.20 3.34 -31.17
CA ARG A 434 8.82 3.19 -31.65
C ARG A 434 8.11 4.55 -31.69
N ARG A 435 8.24 5.25 -32.82
CA ARG A 435 7.24 6.21 -33.29
C ARG A 435 6.93 5.88 -34.74
N ALA A 436 5.86 5.14 -34.97
CA ALA A 436 5.20 5.05 -36.26
C ALA A 436 3.91 5.89 -36.20
N LYS A 437 3.88 6.99 -36.95
CA LYS A 437 2.65 7.75 -37.24
C LYS A 437 1.86 7.02 -38.34
N PRO A 438 0.53 6.91 -38.24
CA PRO A 438 -0.30 6.54 -39.39
C PRO A 438 -0.43 7.72 -40.36
N GLY A 439 -0.35 7.41 -41.66
CA GLY A 439 -0.41 8.36 -42.76
C GLY A 439 -1.79 8.99 -42.98
N ALA A 440 -1.77 10.24 -43.43
CA ALA A 440 -2.92 10.91 -44.02
C ALA A 440 -3.03 10.54 -45.51
N SER A 441 -4.25 10.20 -45.92
CA SER A 441 -4.64 10.09 -47.32
C SER A 441 -5.23 11.43 -47.79
N ARG A 442 -4.64 12.01 -48.82
CA ARG A 442 -5.26 12.50 -50.06
C ARG A 442 -4.24 13.18 -50.96
#